data_AF-A0A972TVJ0-F1
#
_entry.id   AF-A0A972TVJ0-F1
#
_cell.length_a   1.000
_cell.length_b   1.000
_cell.length_c   1.000
_cell.angle_alpha   90.00
_cell.angle_beta   90.00
_cell.angle_gamma   90.00
#
_symmetry.space_group_name_H-M   'P 1'
#
loop_
_entity.id
_entity.type
_entity.pdbx_description
1 polymer ?
#
loop_
_entity_poly.entity_id
_entity_poly.type
_entity_poly.pdbx_seq_one_letter_code
_entity_poly.pdbx_strand_id
1 'polypeptide(L)'
;MKGKMKSKQTSTHATKLHPVFRMNETEKDIWNKMLKYDDAYFSDMRIEKKELIRRFGRLQFEEENGTWRTVYDDFPLWNQIPRLENWIIKIVNEKKMKAGGICVGERKTIKIAEGLNRNELKQILLHEMIHAYEDLHIKGKGYEVYRQFFLLYFFGKLKNKIGLEALNEIIENGLQFILLEDLHTPLFLLKSLDLDLRLKKPWGTIHSYRRADYFEQIQYKAKKKEEGKKEKRG
;
A
#
# COMPACT_ATOMS: atom_id res chain seq x y z
N MET A 1 4.28 63.44 -13.91
CA MET A 1 4.40 62.86 -15.28
C MET A 1 4.74 61.38 -15.16
N LYS A 2 4.10 60.56 -16.01
CA LYS A 2 3.99 59.10 -15.92
C LYS A 2 5.27 58.38 -16.37
N GLY A 3 5.87 57.57 -15.49
CA GLY A 3 6.83 56.54 -15.87
C GLY A 3 6.13 55.17 -15.90
N LYS A 4 5.76 54.68 -17.08
CA LYS A 4 5.25 53.30 -17.27
C LYS A 4 6.45 52.35 -17.44
N MET A 5 6.77 51.57 -16.40
CA MET A 5 7.52 50.32 -16.58
C MET A 5 6.53 49.20 -16.93
N LYS A 6 6.59 48.71 -18.17
CA LYS A 6 5.98 47.44 -18.56
C LYS A 6 7.01 46.33 -18.33
N SER A 7 6.87 45.55 -17.26
CA SER A 7 7.50 44.23 -17.20
C SER A 7 6.52 43.21 -17.78
N LYS A 8 6.85 42.67 -18.95
CA LYS A 8 6.21 41.46 -19.48
C LYS A 8 6.71 40.28 -18.65
N GLN A 9 5.90 39.78 -17.73
CA GLN A 9 6.06 38.41 -17.24
C GLN A 9 5.57 37.47 -18.33
N THR A 10 6.49 36.95 -19.12
CA THR A 10 6.26 35.78 -19.95
C THR A 10 6.20 34.57 -19.02
N SER A 11 4.97 34.18 -18.67
CA SER A 11 4.68 32.87 -18.09
C SER A 11 5.00 31.80 -19.13
N THR A 12 6.19 31.22 -19.05
CA THR A 12 6.49 29.94 -19.68
C THR A 12 5.88 28.84 -18.80
N HIS A 13 4.57 28.64 -18.91
CA HIS A 13 3.97 27.35 -18.56
C HIS A 13 4.49 26.31 -19.56
N ALA A 14 5.69 25.78 -19.27
CA ALA A 14 6.11 24.50 -19.79
C ALA A 14 5.10 23.47 -19.29
N THR A 15 4.16 23.10 -20.15
CA THR A 15 3.23 22.00 -19.96
C THR A 15 4.06 20.77 -19.61
N LYS A 16 4.10 20.38 -18.33
CA LYS A 16 4.74 19.13 -17.91
C LYS A 16 4.01 18.00 -18.61
N LEU A 17 4.61 17.49 -19.68
CA LEU A 17 4.13 16.32 -20.40
C LEU A 17 3.92 15.18 -19.40
N HIS A 18 2.72 14.58 -19.46
CA HIS A 18 2.34 13.42 -18.64
C HIS A 18 3.40 12.31 -18.75
N PRO A 19 3.77 11.60 -17.66
CA PRO A 19 4.86 10.61 -17.65
C PRO A 19 4.74 9.46 -18.67
N VAL A 20 3.54 9.26 -19.24
CA VAL A 20 3.24 8.21 -20.24
C VAL A 20 4.03 8.40 -21.55
N PHE A 21 4.46 9.62 -21.89
CA PHE A 21 5.15 9.91 -23.15
C PHE A 21 6.60 9.39 -23.26
N ARG A 22 7.17 8.79 -22.19
CA ARG A 22 8.54 8.24 -22.18
C ARG A 22 8.63 6.74 -21.86
N MET A 23 7.53 6.01 -21.99
CA MET A 23 7.51 4.56 -21.78
C MET A 23 7.65 3.80 -23.10
N ASN A 24 8.47 2.75 -23.13
CA ASN A 24 8.44 1.77 -24.23
C ASN A 24 7.19 0.88 -24.14
N GLU A 25 6.90 0.08 -25.17
CA GLU A 25 5.68 -0.74 -25.20
C GLU A 25 5.58 -1.74 -24.03
N THR A 26 6.69 -2.34 -23.62
CA THR A 26 6.74 -3.25 -22.46
C THR A 26 6.42 -2.51 -21.16
N GLU A 27 6.98 -1.31 -20.98
CA GLU A 27 6.70 -0.45 -19.83
C GLU A 27 5.22 -0.02 -19.79
N LYS A 28 4.62 0.27 -20.96
CA LYS A 28 3.19 0.59 -21.06
C LYS A 28 2.29 -0.61 -20.70
N ASP A 29 2.62 -1.81 -21.16
CA ASP A 29 1.86 -3.01 -20.79
C ASP A 29 1.91 -3.27 -19.28
N ILE A 30 3.08 -3.13 -18.67
CA ILE A 30 3.26 -3.28 -17.22
C ILE A 30 2.53 -2.17 -16.46
N TRP A 31 2.60 -0.93 -16.94
CA TRP A 31 1.82 0.18 -16.41
C TRP A 31 0.32 -0.11 -16.41
N ASN A 32 -0.22 -0.59 -17.53
CA ASN A 32 -1.64 -0.95 -17.63
C ASN A 32 -2.03 -2.09 -16.68
N LYS A 33 -1.13 -3.06 -16.45
CA LYS A 33 -1.32 -4.10 -15.41
C LYS A 33 -1.33 -3.49 -14.02
N MET A 34 -0.43 -2.54 -13.75
CA MET A 34 -0.37 -1.84 -12.47
C MET A 34 -1.69 -1.10 -12.19
N LEU A 35 -2.25 -0.38 -13.17
CA LEU A 35 -3.56 0.29 -13.03
C LEU A 35 -4.69 -0.71 -12.75
N LYS A 36 -4.71 -1.86 -13.44
CA LYS A 36 -5.70 -2.91 -13.16
C LYS A 36 -5.55 -3.49 -11.75
N TYR A 37 -4.31 -3.66 -11.27
CA TYR A 37 -4.04 -4.14 -9.92
C TYR A 37 -4.38 -3.10 -8.88
N ASP A 38 -4.22 -1.82 -9.20
CA ASP A 38 -4.54 -0.71 -8.32
C ASP A 38 -6.02 -0.76 -7.93
N ASP A 39 -6.90 -0.85 -8.93
CA ASP A 39 -8.34 -0.97 -8.70
C ASP A 39 -8.71 -2.28 -8.00
N ALA A 40 -8.15 -3.41 -8.45
CA ALA A 40 -8.53 -4.73 -7.95
C ALA A 40 -8.07 -5.00 -6.51
N TYR A 41 -6.89 -4.49 -6.13
CA TYR A 41 -6.20 -4.92 -4.92
C TYR A 41 -5.90 -3.77 -3.95
N PHE A 42 -5.78 -2.52 -4.41
CA PHE A 42 -5.34 -1.39 -3.60
C PHE A 42 -6.41 -0.33 -3.35
N SER A 43 -7.65 -0.55 -3.79
CA SER A 43 -8.78 0.33 -3.45
C SER A 43 -8.99 0.56 -1.95
N ASP A 44 -8.50 -0.34 -1.08
CA ASP A 44 -8.54 -0.19 0.38
C ASP A 44 -7.28 0.44 1.01
N MET A 45 -6.32 0.84 0.19
CA MET A 45 -5.23 1.77 0.52
C MET A 45 -5.57 3.21 0.06
N ARG A 46 -6.80 3.44 -0.41
CA ARG A 46 -7.34 4.77 -0.77
C ARG A 46 -8.25 5.25 0.36
N ILE A 47 -8.12 6.52 0.75
CA ILE A 47 -8.86 7.07 1.89
C ILE A 47 -10.34 7.33 1.57
N GLU A 48 -10.67 7.42 0.29
CA GLU A 48 -12.04 7.50 -0.23
C GLU A 48 -12.93 6.30 0.19
N LYS A 49 -12.34 5.27 0.81
CA LYS A 49 -13.10 4.15 1.36
C LYS A 49 -13.99 4.62 2.52
N LYS A 50 -15.31 4.66 2.27
CA LYS A 50 -16.37 5.01 3.23
C LYS A 50 -16.20 4.34 4.62
N GLU A 51 -15.70 3.12 4.67
CA GLU A 51 -15.47 2.40 5.93
C GLU A 51 -14.39 3.09 6.80
N LEU A 52 -13.31 3.59 6.19
CA LEU A 52 -12.25 4.32 6.90
C LEU A 52 -12.77 5.67 7.38
N ILE A 53 -13.49 6.39 6.52
CA ILE A 53 -14.15 7.66 6.84
C ILE A 53 -15.10 7.49 8.03
N ARG A 54 -15.97 6.48 8.00
CA ARG A 54 -16.91 6.23 9.10
C ARG A 54 -16.22 5.80 10.39
N ARG A 55 -15.08 5.12 10.31
CA ARG A 55 -14.38 4.61 11.48
C ARG A 55 -13.49 5.66 12.14
N PHE A 56 -12.78 6.44 11.36
CA PHE A 56 -11.74 7.36 11.83
C PHE A 56 -12.11 8.83 11.67
N GLY A 57 -13.08 9.16 10.82
CA GLY A 57 -13.67 10.50 10.70
C GLY A 57 -14.76 10.81 11.72
N ARG A 58 -15.05 9.87 12.63
CA ARG A 58 -16.12 10.02 13.63
C ARG A 58 -15.66 10.94 14.76
N LEU A 59 -16.28 12.10 14.86
CA LEU A 59 -16.14 13.02 15.99
C LEU A 59 -17.41 12.97 16.84
N GLN A 60 -17.26 12.99 18.17
CA GLN A 60 -18.38 13.09 19.10
C GLN A 60 -18.27 14.41 19.86
N PHE A 61 -19.36 15.16 19.90
CA PHE A 61 -19.45 16.41 20.64
C PHE A 61 -20.57 16.28 21.65
N GLU A 62 -20.29 16.69 22.88
CA GLU A 62 -21.32 16.91 23.89
C GLU A 62 -21.95 18.28 23.65
N GLU A 63 -23.27 18.29 23.53
CA GLU A 63 -24.08 19.50 23.38
C GLU A 63 -24.37 20.10 24.77
N GLU A 64 -24.77 21.37 24.82
CA GLU A 64 -25.07 22.08 26.08
C GLU A 64 -26.17 21.40 26.92
N ASN A 65 -27.04 20.61 26.30
CA ASN A 65 -28.11 19.85 26.96
C ASN A 65 -27.65 18.46 27.46
N GLY A 66 -26.35 18.15 27.41
CA GLY A 66 -25.77 16.86 27.81
C GLY A 66 -25.98 15.71 26.81
N THR A 67 -26.55 15.99 25.62
CA THR A 67 -26.68 14.98 24.57
C THR A 67 -25.42 14.90 23.72
N TRP A 68 -25.13 13.72 23.17
CA TRP A 68 -23.96 13.51 22.32
C TRP A 68 -24.37 13.49 20.84
N ARG A 69 -23.82 14.42 20.04
CA ARG A 69 -23.91 14.35 18.58
C ARG A 69 -22.69 13.65 17.99
N THR A 70 -22.91 12.89 16.93
CA THR A 70 -21.82 12.33 16.11
C THR A 70 -21.77 13.08 14.78
N VAL A 71 -20.61 13.64 14.45
CA VAL A 71 -20.35 14.27 13.16
C VAL A 71 -19.24 13.49 12.46
N TYR A 72 -19.30 13.41 11.14
CA TYR A 72 -18.21 12.87 10.33
C TYR A 72 -17.50 14.05 9.70
N ASP A 73 -16.23 14.25 10.09
CA ASP A 73 -15.43 15.32 9.49
C ASP A 73 -14.89 14.83 8.14
N ASP A 74 -15.10 15.64 7.11
CA ASP A 74 -14.46 15.45 5.82
C ASP A 74 -13.04 16.00 5.94
N PHE A 75 -12.10 15.18 6.40
CA PHE A 75 -10.72 15.65 6.59
C PHE A 75 -10.23 16.30 5.28
N PRO A 76 -9.76 17.57 5.32
CA PRO A 76 -9.56 18.41 4.14
C PRO A 76 -8.49 17.90 3.15
N LEU A 77 -7.78 16.82 3.48
CA LEU A 77 -6.75 16.21 2.65
C LEU A 77 -7.20 14.93 1.93
N TRP A 78 -8.45 14.47 2.11
CA TRP A 78 -8.94 13.21 1.51
C TRP A 78 -8.95 13.22 -0.02
N ASN A 79 -9.20 14.38 -0.64
CA ASN A 79 -9.24 14.53 -2.10
C ASN A 79 -7.87 14.83 -2.73
N GLN A 80 -6.80 14.89 -1.92
CA GLN A 80 -5.46 15.31 -2.36
C GLN A 80 -4.43 14.17 -2.36
N ILE A 81 -4.85 12.94 -2.04
CA ILE A 81 -3.92 11.82 -1.93
C ILE A 81 -3.46 11.43 -3.33
N PRO A 82 -2.15 11.47 -3.61
CA PRO A 82 -1.68 11.19 -4.95
C PRO A 82 -1.95 9.74 -5.32
N ARG A 83 -2.47 9.53 -6.53
CA ARG A 83 -2.71 8.20 -7.10
C ARG A 83 -1.45 7.62 -7.71
N LEU A 84 -1.43 6.30 -7.89
CA LEU A 84 -0.35 5.62 -8.60
C LEU A 84 -0.20 6.09 -10.05
N GLU A 85 -1.22 6.75 -10.62
CA GLU A 85 -1.23 7.32 -11.98
C GLU A 85 -0.05 8.27 -12.31
N ASN A 86 0.59 8.83 -11.29
CA ASN A 86 1.75 9.72 -11.45
C ASN A 86 3.10 9.00 -11.32
N TRP A 87 3.11 7.69 -11.10
CA TRP A 87 4.31 6.90 -11.01
C TRP A 87 4.87 6.56 -12.39
N ILE A 88 6.13 6.14 -12.43
CA ILE A 88 6.83 5.75 -13.66
C ILE A 88 7.26 4.30 -13.53
N ILE A 89 7.02 3.51 -14.56
CA ILE A 89 7.56 2.15 -14.68
C ILE A 89 8.82 2.19 -15.54
N LYS A 90 9.88 1.53 -15.08
CA LYS A 90 11.11 1.35 -15.84
C LYS A 90 11.54 -0.11 -15.84
N ILE A 91 11.80 -0.65 -17.03
CA ILE A 91 12.41 -1.98 -17.16
C ILE A 91 13.91 -1.83 -17.17
N VAL A 92 14.60 -2.60 -16.33
CA VAL A 92 16.05 -2.52 -16.18
C VAL A 92 16.71 -3.88 -16.38
N ASN A 93 17.79 -3.88 -17.15
CA ASN A 93 18.68 -5.03 -17.28
C ASN A 93 19.73 -4.98 -16.16
N GLU A 94 19.29 -5.25 -14.93
CA GLU A 94 20.19 -5.29 -13.79
C GLU A 94 20.29 -6.72 -13.25
N LYS A 95 21.34 -7.46 -13.69
CA LYS A 95 21.75 -8.74 -13.09
C LYS A 95 21.93 -8.69 -11.55
N LYS A 96 21.94 -7.49 -10.96
CA LYS A 96 22.10 -7.22 -9.52
C LYS A 96 20.80 -6.95 -8.77
N MET A 97 19.64 -6.86 -9.42
CA MET A 97 18.35 -6.73 -8.72
C MET A 97 17.93 -8.08 -8.12
N LYS A 98 18.50 -8.41 -6.95
CA LYS A 98 18.24 -9.66 -6.21
C LYS A 98 16.74 -9.92 -5.93
N ALA A 99 15.95 -8.86 -5.89
CA ALA A 99 14.52 -8.88 -5.58
C ALA A 99 13.60 -8.79 -6.82
N GLY A 100 14.14 -8.62 -8.03
CA GLY A 100 13.33 -8.50 -9.26
C GLY A 100 12.51 -7.20 -9.41
N GLY A 101 12.32 -6.42 -8.34
CA GLY A 101 11.72 -5.09 -8.32
C GLY A 101 12.41 -4.13 -7.34
N ILE A 102 12.24 -2.83 -7.55
CA ILE A 102 12.53 -1.80 -6.54
C ILE A 102 11.67 -0.55 -6.75
N CYS A 103 11.03 -0.11 -5.67
CA CYS A 103 10.32 1.15 -5.57
C CYS A 103 11.27 2.28 -5.13
N VAL A 104 11.31 3.36 -5.90
CA VAL A 104 12.09 4.58 -5.60
C VAL A 104 11.12 5.74 -5.41
N GLY A 105 10.62 5.88 -4.17
CA GLY A 105 9.55 6.83 -3.83
C GLY A 105 9.83 8.29 -4.16
N GLU A 106 11.04 8.78 -3.87
CA GLU A 106 11.48 10.15 -4.21
C GLU A 106 11.32 10.49 -5.70
N ARG A 107 11.50 9.48 -6.57
CA ARG A 107 11.39 9.62 -8.02
C ARG A 107 10.05 9.13 -8.55
N LYS A 108 9.14 8.69 -7.67
CA LYS A 108 7.88 8.01 -8.00
C LYS A 108 8.08 6.96 -9.10
N THR A 109 9.13 6.16 -8.97
CA THR A 109 9.53 5.20 -10.01
C THR A 109 9.54 3.80 -9.44
N ILE A 110 8.86 2.86 -10.09
CA ILE A 110 9.02 1.43 -9.85
C ILE A 110 9.89 0.86 -10.97
N LYS A 111 11.02 0.29 -10.60
CA LYS A 111 11.91 -0.42 -11.52
C LYS A 111 11.64 -1.91 -11.44
N ILE A 112 11.61 -2.57 -12.58
CA ILE A 112 11.32 -4.00 -12.70
C ILE A 112 12.42 -4.65 -13.52
N ALA A 113 12.93 -5.79 -13.06
CA ALA A 113 13.93 -6.56 -13.80
C ALA A 113 13.33 -7.12 -15.11
N GLU A 114 14.14 -7.17 -16.16
CA GLU A 114 13.75 -7.89 -17.38
C GLU A 114 13.71 -9.41 -17.16
N GLY A 115 13.03 -10.13 -18.06
CA GLY A 115 13.06 -11.60 -18.10
C GLY A 115 12.16 -12.31 -17.08
N LEU A 116 11.37 -11.57 -16.28
CA LEU A 116 10.43 -12.15 -15.32
C LEU A 116 9.28 -12.88 -16.04
N ASN A 117 8.91 -14.05 -15.53
CA ASN A 117 7.70 -14.72 -15.98
C ASN A 117 6.44 -14.00 -15.45
N ARG A 118 5.26 -14.38 -15.95
CA ARG A 118 3.99 -13.73 -15.61
C ARG A 118 3.69 -13.72 -14.11
N ASN A 119 4.00 -14.80 -13.40
CA ASN A 119 3.71 -14.93 -11.97
C ASN A 119 4.69 -14.10 -11.13
N GLU A 120 5.97 -14.18 -11.45
CA GLU A 120 7.01 -13.36 -10.82
C GLU A 120 6.72 -11.88 -11.00
N LEU A 121 6.42 -11.45 -12.23
CA LEU A 121 6.06 -10.07 -12.53
C LEU A 121 4.85 -9.61 -11.70
N LYS A 122 3.80 -10.44 -11.58
CA LYS A 122 2.62 -10.08 -10.77
C LYS A 122 3.00 -9.93 -9.30
N GLN A 123 3.75 -10.87 -8.74
CA GLN A 123 4.18 -10.83 -7.34
C GLN A 123 5.03 -9.60 -7.05
N ILE A 124 6.04 -9.36 -7.90
CA ILE A 124 6.94 -8.21 -7.80
C ILE A 124 6.16 -6.90 -7.91
N LEU A 125 5.29 -6.76 -8.90
CA LEU A 125 4.50 -5.52 -9.03
C LEU A 125 3.63 -5.26 -7.81
N LEU A 126 2.95 -6.29 -7.29
CA LEU A 126 2.13 -6.11 -6.09
C LEU A 126 2.99 -5.71 -4.90
N HIS A 127 4.18 -6.29 -4.72
CA HIS A 127 5.13 -5.92 -3.68
C HIS A 127 5.55 -4.44 -3.81
N GLU A 128 6.04 -4.03 -4.98
CA GLU A 128 6.50 -2.65 -5.20
C GLU A 128 5.37 -1.62 -5.12
N MET A 129 4.14 -2.01 -5.49
CA MET A 129 2.97 -1.16 -5.33
C MET A 129 2.63 -0.90 -3.86
N ILE A 130 2.91 -1.83 -2.94
CA ILE A 130 2.75 -1.56 -1.49
C ILE A 130 3.72 -0.47 -1.06
N HIS A 131 5.01 -0.58 -1.43
CA HIS A 131 5.99 0.47 -1.15
C HIS A 131 5.57 1.82 -1.73
N ALA A 132 5.05 1.83 -2.96
CA ALA A 132 4.58 3.05 -3.58
C ALA A 132 3.42 3.69 -2.80
N TYR A 133 2.47 2.88 -2.34
CA TYR A 133 1.38 3.35 -1.49
C TYR A 133 1.83 3.85 -0.12
N GLU A 134 2.80 3.19 0.50
CA GLU A 134 3.36 3.69 1.76
C GLU A 134 4.07 5.04 1.56
N ASP A 135 4.86 5.20 0.49
CA ASP A 135 5.53 6.48 0.19
C ASP A 135 4.51 7.62 -0.07
N LEU A 136 3.41 7.31 -0.75
CA LEU A 136 2.29 8.24 -0.98
C LEU A 136 1.65 8.74 0.32
N HIS A 137 1.60 7.89 1.36
CA HIS A 137 1.01 8.22 2.66
C HIS A 137 2.02 8.80 3.66
N ILE A 138 3.33 8.70 3.40
CA ILE A 138 4.39 9.23 4.28
C ILE A 138 4.77 10.67 3.88
N LYS A 139 4.82 10.98 2.58
CA LYS A 139 5.38 12.24 2.08
C LYS A 139 4.34 13.35 1.96
N GLY A 140 3.98 13.94 3.10
CA GLY A 140 3.29 15.23 3.18
C GLY A 140 2.97 15.62 4.62
N LYS A 141 2.86 16.92 4.92
CA LYS A 141 2.44 17.38 6.25
C LYS A 141 1.05 16.83 6.58
N GLY A 142 0.94 16.03 7.63
CA GLY A 142 -0.33 15.48 8.12
C GLY A 142 -0.75 14.13 7.56
N TYR A 143 -0.01 13.51 6.63
CA TYR A 143 -0.42 12.22 6.03
C TYR A 143 -0.03 10.98 6.87
N GLU A 144 0.87 11.12 7.85
CA GLU A 144 1.27 10.00 8.73
C GLU A 144 0.08 9.43 9.53
N VAL A 145 -0.91 10.26 9.87
CA VAL A 145 -2.14 9.79 10.53
C VAL A 145 -2.88 8.75 9.70
N TYR A 146 -2.81 8.86 8.36
CA TYR A 146 -3.47 7.93 7.46
C TYR A 146 -2.79 6.58 7.44
N ARG A 147 -1.46 6.55 7.53
CA ARG A 147 -0.71 5.31 7.69
C ARG A 147 -1.18 4.55 8.94
N GLN A 148 -1.42 5.26 10.04
CA GLN A 148 -1.95 4.67 11.27
C GLN A 148 -3.39 4.15 11.09
N PHE A 149 -4.25 4.90 10.38
CA PHE A 149 -5.61 4.43 10.06
C PHE A 149 -5.60 3.16 9.22
N PHE A 150 -4.76 3.09 8.18
CA PHE A 150 -4.61 1.88 7.38
C PHE A 150 -4.06 0.72 8.21
N LEU A 151 -3.07 0.97 9.08
CA LEU A 151 -2.53 -0.05 9.97
C LEU A 151 -3.64 -0.68 10.83
N LEU A 152 -4.42 0.14 11.54
CA LEU A 152 -5.52 -0.31 12.39
C LEU A 152 -6.63 -1.00 11.58
N TYR A 153 -6.89 -0.51 10.37
CA TYR A 153 -7.85 -1.11 9.46
C TYR A 153 -7.45 -2.52 9.04
N PHE A 154 -6.24 -2.70 8.51
CA PHE A 154 -5.76 -4.02 8.09
C PHE A 154 -5.58 -4.96 9.27
N PHE A 155 -5.13 -4.47 10.43
CA PHE A 155 -5.04 -5.28 11.64
C PHE A 155 -6.41 -5.85 12.02
N GLY A 156 -7.45 -5.00 12.12
CA GLY A 156 -8.80 -5.45 12.46
C GLY A 156 -9.38 -6.41 11.41
N LYS A 157 -9.16 -6.13 10.12
CA LYS A 157 -9.60 -6.98 9.01
C LYS A 157 -8.93 -8.36 9.04
N LEU A 158 -7.62 -8.41 9.27
CA LEU A 158 -6.85 -9.66 9.33
C LEU A 158 -7.15 -10.44 10.60
N LYS A 159 -7.30 -9.77 11.74
CA LYS A 159 -7.70 -10.40 13.02
C LYS A 159 -8.97 -11.23 12.83
N ASN A 160 -9.94 -10.72 12.09
CA ASN A 160 -11.20 -11.42 11.83
C ASN A 160 -11.05 -12.58 10.84
N LYS A 161 -10.02 -12.58 10.00
CA LYS A 161 -9.79 -13.61 8.97
C LYS A 161 -8.91 -14.76 9.45
N ILE A 162 -7.86 -14.47 10.21
CA ILE A 162 -6.83 -15.46 10.60
C ILE A 162 -6.72 -15.65 12.12
N GLY A 163 -7.48 -14.87 12.90
CA GLY A 163 -7.43 -14.88 14.36
C GLY A 163 -6.35 -13.96 14.94
N LEU A 164 -6.58 -13.50 16.17
CA LEU A 164 -5.70 -12.55 16.86
C LEU A 164 -4.32 -13.14 17.17
N GLU A 165 -4.27 -14.41 17.59
CA GLU A 165 -3.03 -15.06 18.02
C GLU A 165 -2.05 -15.26 16.86
N ALA A 166 -2.52 -15.80 15.74
CA ALA A 166 -1.70 -15.95 14.54
C ALA A 166 -1.25 -14.58 14.00
N LEU A 167 -2.12 -13.57 14.06
CA LEU A 167 -1.78 -12.22 13.64
C LEU A 167 -0.69 -11.60 14.53
N ASN A 168 -0.78 -11.77 15.85
CA ASN A 168 0.25 -11.31 16.79
C ASN A 168 1.58 -12.02 16.54
N GLU A 169 1.58 -13.35 16.37
CA GLU A 169 2.80 -14.11 16.05
C GLU A 169 3.45 -13.60 14.75
N ILE A 170 2.65 -13.30 13.71
CA ILE A 170 3.17 -12.71 12.46
C ILE A 170 3.77 -11.33 12.68
N ILE A 171 3.14 -10.47 13.48
CA ILE A 171 3.64 -9.11 13.72
C ILE A 171 4.90 -9.12 14.57
N GLU A 172 4.90 -9.84 15.70
CA GLU A 172 6.03 -9.85 16.65
C GLU A 172 7.32 -10.34 15.99
N ASN A 173 7.23 -11.40 15.20
CA ASN A 173 8.36 -11.91 14.46
C ASN A 173 8.61 -11.14 13.16
N GLY A 174 7.54 -10.64 12.52
CA GLY A 174 7.61 -9.72 11.38
C GLY A 174 8.43 -8.47 11.68
N LEU A 175 8.31 -7.95 12.90
CA LEU A 175 9.10 -6.83 13.39
C LEU A 175 10.60 -7.12 13.42
N GLN A 176 11.01 -8.36 13.72
CA GLN A 176 12.43 -8.73 13.64
C GLN A 176 12.95 -8.67 12.20
N PHE A 177 12.12 -9.00 11.22
CA PHE A 177 12.48 -8.89 9.80
C PHE A 177 12.47 -7.44 9.32
N ILE A 178 11.50 -6.64 9.77
CA ILE A 178 11.42 -5.19 9.51
C ILE A 178 12.68 -4.48 10.03
N LEU A 179 13.23 -4.89 11.17
CA LEU A 179 14.45 -4.33 11.73
C LEU A 179 15.73 -4.72 10.96
N LEU A 180 15.68 -5.80 10.17
CA LEU A 180 16.82 -6.30 9.38
C LEU A 180 16.77 -5.83 7.92
N GLU A 181 15.56 -5.67 7.39
CA GLU A 181 15.28 -5.19 6.04
C GLU A 181 14.60 -3.82 6.18
N ASP A 182 15.44 -2.78 6.26
CA ASP A 182 15.15 -1.35 6.55
C ASP A 182 14.14 -0.65 5.59
N LEU A 183 13.33 -1.42 4.87
CA LEU A 183 12.39 -1.00 3.83
C LEU A 183 10.95 -1.45 4.08
N HIS A 184 10.69 -2.50 4.87
CA HIS A 184 9.32 -2.97 5.14
C HIS A 184 8.78 -2.38 6.44
N THR A 185 7.52 -1.95 6.45
CA THR A 185 6.87 -1.47 7.68
C THR A 185 5.76 -2.41 8.14
N PRO A 186 5.23 -2.25 9.38
CA PRO A 186 4.08 -3.06 9.81
C PRO A 186 2.88 -2.95 8.87
N LEU A 187 2.65 -1.78 8.25
CA LEU A 187 1.59 -1.63 7.26
C LEU A 187 1.89 -2.45 6.00
N PHE A 188 3.13 -2.45 5.51
CA PHE A 188 3.59 -3.32 4.44
C PHE A 188 3.27 -4.80 4.72
N LEU A 189 3.62 -5.27 5.91
CA LEU A 189 3.40 -6.64 6.35
C LEU A 189 1.92 -7.02 6.33
N LEU A 190 1.07 -6.18 6.91
CA LEU A 190 -0.37 -6.42 6.94
C LEU A 190 -0.98 -6.38 5.54
N LYS A 191 -0.55 -5.42 4.71
CA LYS A 191 -1.07 -5.30 3.34
C LYS A 191 -0.69 -6.50 2.48
N SER A 192 0.57 -6.93 2.52
CA SER A 192 1.06 -8.10 1.78
C SER A 192 0.32 -9.38 2.20
N LEU A 193 0.12 -9.59 3.51
CA LEU A 193 -0.65 -10.74 4.01
C LEU A 193 -2.11 -10.71 3.54
N ASP A 194 -2.77 -9.56 3.55
CA ASP A 194 -4.13 -9.45 3.02
C ASP A 194 -4.19 -9.74 1.51
N LEU A 195 -3.16 -9.39 0.74
CA LEU A 195 -3.05 -9.77 -0.67
C LEU A 195 -2.86 -11.28 -0.85
N ASP A 196 -1.99 -11.91 -0.05
CA ASP A 196 -1.81 -13.37 -0.09
C ASP A 196 -3.14 -14.09 0.13
N LEU A 197 -3.90 -13.66 1.15
CA LEU A 197 -5.23 -14.22 1.44
C LEU A 197 -6.22 -14.03 0.29
N ARG A 198 -6.29 -12.84 -0.31
CA ARG A 198 -7.20 -12.57 -1.45
C ARG A 198 -6.82 -13.37 -2.69
N LEU A 199 -5.53 -13.56 -2.92
CA LEU A 199 -4.99 -14.30 -4.07
C LEU A 199 -4.93 -15.81 -3.82
N LYS A 200 -5.36 -16.27 -2.64
CA LYS A 200 -5.28 -17.67 -2.19
C LYS A 200 -3.84 -18.22 -2.33
N LYS A 201 -2.87 -17.40 -1.96
CA LYS A 201 -1.45 -17.75 -1.95
C LYS A 201 -1.01 -18.17 -0.53
N PRO A 202 0.08 -18.96 -0.43
CA PRO A 202 0.76 -19.14 0.86
C PRO A 202 1.09 -17.79 1.47
N TRP A 203 1.02 -17.71 2.79
CA TRP A 203 1.36 -16.48 3.51
C TRP A 203 2.83 -16.12 3.24
N GLY A 204 3.12 -14.83 3.12
CA GLY A 204 4.47 -14.33 2.85
C GLY A 204 4.88 -14.30 1.38
N THR A 205 4.01 -14.75 0.46
CA THR A 205 4.32 -14.78 -0.98
C THR A 205 4.53 -13.37 -1.50
N ILE A 206 3.61 -12.43 -1.25
CA ILE A 206 3.82 -11.03 -1.65
C ILE A 206 4.87 -10.34 -0.77
N HIS A 207 5.00 -10.72 0.50
CA HIS A 207 5.92 -10.06 1.43
C HIS A 207 7.39 -10.24 1.06
N SER A 208 7.81 -11.44 0.70
CA SER A 208 9.23 -11.74 0.52
C SER A 208 9.48 -12.62 -0.68
N TYR A 209 10.56 -12.34 -1.39
CA TYR A 209 10.99 -13.16 -2.52
C TYR A 209 11.60 -14.51 -2.10
N ARG A 210 11.85 -14.76 -0.79
CA ARG A 210 12.70 -15.87 -0.30
C ARG A 210 12.41 -16.40 1.11
N ARG A 211 11.29 -16.05 1.76
CA ARG A 211 11.03 -16.43 3.17
C ARG A 211 9.65 -17.05 3.38
N ALA A 212 9.13 -17.72 2.35
CA ALA A 212 7.84 -18.44 2.40
C ALA A 212 7.79 -19.45 3.55
N ASP A 213 8.88 -20.20 3.77
CA ASP A 213 9.01 -21.25 4.79
C ASP A 213 8.65 -20.77 6.20
N TYR A 214 8.95 -19.50 6.52
CA TYR A 214 8.64 -18.92 7.83
C TYR A 214 7.13 -18.75 8.02
N PHE A 215 6.47 -18.16 7.03
CA PHE A 215 5.03 -17.92 7.06
C PHE A 215 4.23 -19.22 6.97
N GLU A 216 4.76 -20.23 6.27
CA GLU A 216 4.17 -21.57 6.19
C GLU A 216 4.05 -22.25 7.55
N GLN A 217 5.06 -22.10 8.43
CA GLN A 217 5.01 -22.68 9.78
C GLN A 217 3.88 -22.08 10.63
N ILE A 218 3.72 -20.76 10.61
CA ILE A 218 2.62 -20.11 11.32
C ILE A 218 1.28 -20.53 10.73
N GLN A 219 1.17 -20.56 9.40
CA GLN A 219 -0.04 -20.96 8.71
C GLN A 219 -0.45 -22.40 9.08
N TYR A 220 0.51 -23.31 9.19
CA TYR A 220 0.29 -24.68 9.62
C TYR A 220 -0.27 -24.75 11.05
N LYS A 221 0.34 -24.03 12.01
CA LYS A 221 -0.15 -23.97 13.40
C LYS A 221 -1.58 -23.42 13.48
N ALA A 222 -1.87 -22.36 12.73
CA ALA A 222 -3.20 -21.74 12.71
C ALA A 222 -4.27 -22.72 12.22
N LYS A 223 -4.02 -23.44 11.12
CA LYS A 223 -4.93 -24.46 10.58
C LYS A 223 -5.18 -25.60 11.56
N LYS A 224 -4.12 -26.15 12.16
CA LYS A 224 -4.23 -27.24 13.16
C LYS A 224 -5.10 -26.85 14.35
N LYS A 225 -5.02 -25.59 14.79
CA LYS A 225 -5.84 -25.07 15.89
C LYS A 225 -7.32 -24.93 15.52
N GLU A 226 -7.63 -24.57 14.28
CA GLU A 226 -9.01 -24.55 13.78
C GLU A 226 -9.60 -25.95 13.65
N GLU A 227 -8.82 -26.93 13.15
CA GLU A 227 -9.22 -28.33 13.06
C GLU A 227 -9.56 -28.90 14.44
N GLY A 228 -8.67 -28.74 15.42
CA GLY A 228 -8.90 -29.21 16.80
C GLY A 228 -10.06 -28.51 17.53
N LYS A 229 -10.47 -27.30 17.10
CA LYS A 229 -11.68 -26.63 17.62
C LYS A 229 -12.97 -27.18 17.02
N LYS A 230 -12.92 -27.72 15.79
CA LYS A 230 -14.08 -28.35 15.14
C LYS A 230 -14.33 -29.75 15.70
N GLU A 231 -13.28 -30.52 15.96
CA GLU A 231 -13.39 -31.86 16.59
C GLU A 231 -13.96 -31.82 18.01
N LYS A 232 -13.70 -30.76 18.78
CA LYS A 232 -14.26 -30.59 20.14
C LYS A 232 -15.72 -30.09 20.17
N ARG A 233 -16.32 -29.82 19.01
CA ARG A 233 -17.68 -29.28 18.87
C ARG A 233 -18.63 -30.22 18.12
N GLY A 234 -18.13 -31.31 17.56
CA GLY A 234 -18.92 -32.41 17.00
C GLY A 234 -19.09 -33.51 18.03
#